data_AF-A0A117SP30-F1
#
_entry.id   AF-A0A117SP30-F1
#
_cell.length_a   1.000
_cell.length_b   1.000
_cell.length_c   1.000
_cell.angle_alpha   90.00
_cell.angle_beta   90.00
_cell.angle_gamma   90.00
#
_symmetry.space_group_name_H-M   'P 1'
#
loop_
_entity.id
_entity.type
_entity.pdbx_description
1 polymer ?
#
loop_
_entity_poly.entity_id
_entity_poly.type
_entity_poly.pdbx_seq_one_letter_code
_entity_poly.pdbx_strand_id
1 'polypeptide(L)'
;MSSRVSHGIGVGVNVGRVFRDFAIPSFIASALMAQLVVLALPILPRLGIVNGDYIQSIPYASALFGSAPLFVAVTVYSSYYWVVGRGWYAVMNNLVGLGVGIATYVALHGLGLYMAVVSIYIINVITLIAYWTLERWSLRSKAVLAVGLALALTLASWSLPIGDAPITWPTVQLIMIIATTAIAYMTKPLPTTILNQIPKPLKPLLKPFTTSSQ
;
A
#
# COMPACT_ATOMS: atom_id res chain seq x y z
N MET A 1 27.01 14.90 2.19
CA MET A 1 25.56 15.12 1.99
C MET A 1 24.84 14.73 3.28
N SER A 2 24.46 15.71 4.11
CA SER A 2 23.78 15.44 5.39
C SER A 2 22.29 15.22 5.13
N SER A 3 21.75 14.07 5.55
CA SER A 3 20.31 13.78 5.50
C SER A 3 19.56 14.86 6.29
N ARG A 4 18.57 15.51 5.67
CA ARG A 4 17.72 16.49 6.37
C ARG A 4 16.97 15.88 7.55
N VAL A 5 16.79 14.55 7.56
CA VAL A 5 16.14 13.85 8.67
C VAL A 5 17.09 13.62 9.83
N SER A 6 18.37 13.30 9.59
CA SER A 6 19.37 13.23 10.67
C SER A 6 19.64 14.61 11.28
N HIS A 7 19.60 15.67 10.47
CA HIS A 7 19.67 17.04 10.96
C HIS A 7 18.41 17.44 11.75
N GLY A 8 17.21 17.04 11.30
CA GLY A 8 15.95 17.27 12.02
C GLY A 8 15.85 16.54 13.36
N ILE A 9 16.43 15.34 13.47
CA ILE A 9 16.56 14.60 14.74
C ILE A 9 17.40 15.41 15.74
N GLY A 10 18.50 16.02 15.28
CA GLY A 10 19.34 16.89 16.10
C GLY A 10 18.67 18.20 16.56
N VAL A 11 17.60 18.62 15.89
CA VAL A 11 16.85 19.87 16.15
C VAL A 11 15.50 19.61 16.86
N GLY A 12 15.22 18.36 17.25
CA GLY A 12 14.01 18.01 18.01
C GLY A 12 12.72 17.91 17.18
N VAL A 13 12.83 17.71 15.86
CA VAL A 13 11.66 17.47 14.99
C VAL A 13 11.00 16.15 15.37
N ASN A 14 9.67 16.15 15.53
CA ASN A 14 8.90 14.93 15.79
C ASN A 14 8.86 14.03 14.54
N VAL A 15 9.87 13.16 14.42
CA VAL A 15 10.07 12.25 13.27
C VAL A 15 8.89 11.30 13.08
N GLY A 16 8.25 10.86 14.17
CA GLY A 16 7.08 9.97 14.09
C GLY A 16 5.89 10.63 13.40
N ARG A 17 5.65 11.93 13.66
CA ARG A 17 4.60 12.69 12.95
C ARG A 17 4.92 12.83 11.47
N VAL A 18 6.16 13.16 11.12
CA VAL A 18 6.61 13.28 9.73
C VAL A 18 6.42 11.97 8.97
N PHE A 19 6.81 10.84 9.57
CA PHE A 19 6.66 9.54 8.93
C PHE A 19 5.21 9.11 8.75
N ARG A 20 4.34 9.38 9.73
CA ARG A 20 2.89 9.19 9.56
C ARG A 20 2.37 10.01 8.37
N ASP A 21 2.81 11.27 8.27
CA ASP A 21 2.40 12.18 7.20
C ASP A 21 2.95 11.77 5.82
N PHE A 22 3.90 10.83 5.74
CA PHE A 22 4.35 10.18 4.50
C PHE A 22 3.71 8.80 4.27
N ALA A 23 3.54 7.98 5.32
CA ALA A 23 3.05 6.61 5.22
C ALA A 23 1.63 6.53 4.66
N ILE A 24 0.73 7.40 5.12
CA ILE A 24 -0.68 7.42 4.68
C ILE A 24 -0.79 7.81 3.19
N PRO A 25 -0.16 8.90 2.72
CA PRO A 25 -0.01 9.19 1.29
C PRO A 25 0.54 8.05 0.45
N SER A 26 1.66 7.46 0.88
CA SER A 26 2.31 6.38 0.14
C SER A 26 1.40 5.16 0.03
N PHE A 27 0.69 4.81 1.10
CA PHE A 27 -0.31 3.76 1.10
C PHE A 27 -1.42 4.02 0.07
N ILE A 28 -2.05 5.20 0.12
CA ILE A 28 -3.15 5.54 -0.77
C ILE A 28 -2.70 5.61 -2.23
N ALA A 29 -1.52 6.18 -2.49
CA ALA A 29 -0.93 6.21 -3.83
C ALA A 29 -0.67 4.80 -4.36
N SER A 30 -0.13 3.90 -3.53
CA SER A 30 0.10 2.51 -3.91
C SER A 30 -1.19 1.71 -4.09
N ALA A 31 -2.26 2.02 -3.36
CA ALA A 31 -3.58 1.43 -3.55
C ALA A 31 -4.18 1.82 -4.91
N LEU A 32 -4.12 3.11 -5.26
CA LEU A 32 -4.54 3.58 -6.58
C LEU A 32 -3.71 2.95 -7.70
N MET A 33 -2.38 2.85 -7.53
CA MET A 33 -1.52 2.19 -8.50
C MET A 33 -1.84 0.71 -8.66
N ALA A 34 -2.07 -0.01 -7.55
CA ALA A 34 -2.46 -1.42 -7.59
C ALA A 34 -3.79 -1.60 -8.35
N GLN A 35 -4.80 -0.77 -8.07
CA GLN A 35 -6.08 -0.80 -8.78
C GLN A 35 -5.95 -0.50 -10.27
N LEU A 36 -5.09 0.47 -10.65
CA LEU A 36 -4.80 0.77 -12.06
C LEU A 36 -4.08 -0.39 -12.75
N VAL A 37 -3.13 -1.05 -12.07
CA VAL A 37 -2.46 -2.25 -12.61
C VAL A 37 -3.47 -3.37 -12.80
N VAL A 38 -4.33 -3.63 -11.81
CA VAL A 38 -5.38 -4.66 -11.89
C VAL A 38 -6.35 -4.37 -13.05
N LEU A 39 -6.71 -3.11 -13.27
CA LEU A 39 -7.48 -2.68 -14.44
C LEU A 39 -6.73 -2.93 -15.76
N ALA A 40 -5.40 -2.81 -15.80
CA ALA A 40 -4.63 -3.06 -17.01
C ALA A 40 -4.41 -4.56 -17.30
N LEU A 41 -4.46 -5.44 -16.28
CA LEU A 41 -4.11 -6.86 -16.41
C LEU A 41 -4.76 -7.60 -17.59
N PRO A 42 -6.06 -7.43 -17.89
CA PRO A 42 -6.70 -8.11 -19.03
C PRO A 42 -6.16 -7.69 -20.40
N ILE A 43 -5.55 -6.51 -20.48
CA ILE A 43 -5.00 -5.94 -21.72
C ILE A 43 -3.57 -6.43 -21.95
N LEU A 44 -2.79 -6.68 -20.88
CA LEU A 44 -1.37 -7.03 -20.99
C LEU A 44 -1.08 -8.29 -21.84
N PRO A 45 -1.86 -9.38 -21.75
CA PRO A 45 -1.68 -10.53 -22.65
C PRO A 45 -2.01 -10.20 -24.10
N ARG A 46 -3.02 -9.35 -24.35
CA ARG A 46 -3.40 -8.93 -25.72
C ARG A 46 -2.32 -8.08 -26.38
N LEU A 47 -1.53 -7.37 -25.58
CA LEU A 47 -0.38 -6.59 -26.04
C LEU A 47 0.92 -7.42 -26.15
N GLY A 48 0.87 -8.73 -25.86
CA GLY A 48 2.06 -9.60 -25.88
C GLY A 48 3.06 -9.33 -24.77
N ILE A 49 2.66 -8.59 -23.72
CA ILE A 49 3.54 -8.23 -22.59
C ILE A 49 3.65 -9.39 -21.59
N VAL A 50 2.57 -10.15 -21.42
CA VAL A 50 2.50 -11.29 -20.49
C VAL A 50 2.16 -12.54 -21.27
N ASN A 51 3.04 -13.54 -21.21
CA ASN A 51 2.83 -14.86 -21.80
C ASN A 51 2.35 -15.83 -20.70
N GLY A 52 1.24 -16.53 -20.93
CA GLY A 52 0.68 -17.52 -20.00
C GLY A 52 -0.79 -17.82 -20.25
N ASP A 53 -1.31 -18.86 -19.59
CA ASP A 53 -2.73 -19.21 -19.68
C ASP A 53 -3.57 -18.07 -19.04
N TYR A 54 -4.38 -17.42 -19.88
CA TYR A 54 -5.10 -16.18 -19.55
C TYR A 54 -6.00 -16.35 -18.32
N ILE A 55 -6.59 -17.54 -18.18
CA ILE A 55 -7.57 -17.87 -17.15
C ILE A 55 -6.93 -17.94 -15.75
N GLN A 56 -5.66 -18.34 -15.66
CA GLN A 56 -4.97 -18.51 -14.37
C GLN A 56 -4.05 -17.35 -14.01
N SER A 57 -3.41 -16.73 -15.01
CA SER A 57 -2.41 -15.68 -14.80
C SER A 57 -2.99 -14.37 -14.29
N ILE A 58 -4.16 -13.96 -14.80
CA ILE A 58 -4.79 -12.67 -14.42
C ILE A 58 -5.28 -12.68 -12.97
N PRO A 59 -6.04 -13.68 -12.49
CA PRO A 59 -6.47 -13.70 -11.09
C PRO A 59 -5.30 -13.79 -10.11
N TYR A 60 -4.27 -14.57 -10.44
CA TYR A 60 -3.05 -14.66 -9.65
C TYR A 60 -2.32 -13.31 -9.57
N ALA A 61 -2.06 -12.67 -10.71
CA ALA A 61 -1.39 -11.37 -10.78
C ALA A 61 -2.20 -10.30 -10.03
N SER A 62 -3.52 -10.31 -10.20
CA SER A 62 -4.43 -9.38 -9.50
C SER A 62 -4.33 -9.52 -7.99
N ALA A 63 -4.39 -10.76 -7.49
CA ALA A 63 -4.26 -11.04 -6.06
C ALA A 63 -2.88 -10.63 -5.51
N LEU A 64 -1.82 -10.88 -6.28
CA LEU A 64 -0.46 -10.51 -5.92
C LEU A 64 -0.26 -8.98 -5.87
N PHE A 65 -0.68 -8.24 -6.90
CA PHE A 65 -0.56 -6.78 -6.94
C PHE A 65 -1.43 -6.06 -5.91
N GLY A 66 -2.56 -6.67 -5.52
CA GLY A 66 -3.38 -6.17 -4.42
C GLY A 66 -2.64 -6.06 -3.07
N SER A 67 -1.51 -6.77 -2.89
CA SER A 67 -0.69 -6.69 -1.67
C SER A 67 0.22 -5.46 -1.63
N ALA A 68 0.40 -4.75 -2.75
CA ALA A 68 1.33 -3.63 -2.85
C ALA A 68 1.14 -2.54 -1.78
N PRO A 69 -0.09 -2.16 -1.37
CA PRO A 69 -0.27 -1.15 -0.34
C PRO A 69 0.28 -1.57 1.03
N LEU A 70 0.11 -2.84 1.38
CA LEU A 70 0.66 -3.39 2.61
C LEU A 70 2.19 -3.38 2.59
N PHE A 71 2.79 -3.78 1.47
CA PHE A 71 4.24 -3.76 1.28
C PHE A 71 4.83 -2.34 1.38
N VAL A 72 4.18 -1.35 0.77
CA VAL A 72 4.58 0.05 0.86
C VAL A 72 4.51 0.55 2.30
N ALA A 73 3.45 0.22 3.04
CA ALA A 73 3.37 0.55 4.47
C ALA A 73 4.54 -0.03 5.26
N VAL A 74 4.81 -1.34 5.11
CA VAL A 74 5.92 -2.02 5.78
C VAL A 74 7.25 -1.35 5.47
N THR A 75 7.47 -0.95 4.21
CA THR A 75 8.69 -0.28 3.78
C THR A 75 8.86 1.09 4.41
N VAL A 76 7.78 1.88 4.49
CA VAL A 76 7.82 3.21 5.13
C VAL A 76 8.13 3.08 6.63
N TYR A 77 7.48 2.15 7.35
CA TYR A 77 7.79 1.92 8.76
C TYR A 77 9.20 1.36 8.97
N SER A 78 9.64 0.44 8.13
CA SER A 78 11.01 -0.09 8.24
C SER A 78 12.01 1.05 8.06
N SER A 79 11.81 1.90 7.07
CA SER A 79 12.64 3.09 6.82
C SER A 79 12.60 4.08 8.00
N TYR A 80 11.45 4.27 8.64
CA TYR A 80 11.30 5.09 9.84
C TYR A 80 12.23 4.63 10.96
N TYR A 81 12.15 3.35 11.32
CA TYR A 81 12.94 2.81 12.40
C TYR A 81 14.45 2.81 12.08
N TRP A 82 14.83 2.64 10.81
CA TRP A 82 16.21 2.85 10.38
C TRP A 82 16.69 4.29 10.62
N VAL A 83 15.88 5.27 10.23
CA VAL A 83 16.25 6.70 10.33
C VAL A 83 16.31 7.18 11.77
N VAL A 84 15.47 6.65 12.67
CA VAL A 84 15.48 6.99 14.11
C VAL A 84 16.58 6.23 14.89
N GLY A 85 17.47 5.49 14.22
CA GLY A 85 18.55 4.73 14.85
C GLY A 85 18.09 3.45 15.55
N ARG A 86 16.86 3.00 15.25
CA ARG A 86 16.23 1.79 15.77
C ARG A 86 16.13 0.70 14.69
N GLY A 87 17.07 0.66 13.74
CA GLY A 87 17.06 -0.26 12.60
C GLY A 87 16.97 -1.74 12.99
N TRP A 88 17.55 -2.12 14.14
CA TRP A 88 17.42 -3.48 14.68
C TRP A 88 15.96 -3.89 14.95
N TYR A 89 15.13 -2.96 15.42
CA TYR A 89 13.70 -3.21 15.62
C TYR A 89 12.99 -3.46 14.29
N ALA A 90 13.36 -2.73 13.23
CA ALA A 90 12.83 -2.97 11.89
C ALA A 90 13.19 -4.38 11.40
N VAL A 91 14.44 -4.80 11.61
CA VAL A 91 14.91 -6.15 11.25
C VAL A 91 14.10 -7.21 11.99
N MET A 92 13.95 -7.09 13.31
CA MET A 92 13.20 -8.05 14.12
C MET A 92 11.74 -8.17 13.66
N ASN A 93 11.05 -7.05 13.41
CA ASN A 93 9.65 -7.09 12.98
C ASN A 93 9.48 -7.71 11.58
N ASN A 94 10.39 -7.41 10.65
CA ASN A 94 10.40 -8.04 9.34
C ASN A 94 10.69 -9.55 9.42
N LEU A 95 11.59 -9.98 10.32
CA LEU A 95 11.88 -11.39 10.55
C LEU A 95 10.68 -12.14 11.14
N VAL A 96 9.93 -11.52 12.06
CA VAL A 96 8.69 -12.11 12.59
C VAL A 96 7.68 -12.31 11.46
N GLY A 97 7.44 -11.28 10.65
CA GLY A 97 6.54 -11.40 9.49
C GLY A 97 6.99 -12.47 8.51
N LEU A 98 8.27 -12.47 8.15
CA LEU A 98 8.88 -13.45 7.24
C LEU A 98 8.79 -14.88 7.79
N GLY A 99 9.07 -15.09 9.07
CA GLY A 99 8.97 -16.40 9.72
C GLY A 99 7.56 -16.97 9.68
N VAL A 100 6.55 -16.17 10.05
CA VAL A 100 5.13 -16.57 9.98
C VAL A 100 4.69 -16.77 8.52
N GLY A 101 5.18 -15.95 7.60
CA GLY A 101 4.95 -16.09 6.17
C GLY A 101 5.46 -17.39 5.57
N ILE A 102 6.71 -17.77 5.90
CA ILE A 102 7.31 -19.03 5.47
C ILE A 102 6.55 -20.22 6.05
N ALA A 103 6.21 -20.17 7.35
CA ALA A 103 5.40 -21.22 7.97
C ALA A 103 4.05 -21.37 7.27
N THR A 104 3.41 -20.26 6.91
CA THR A 104 2.16 -20.24 6.15
C THR A 104 2.33 -20.81 4.74
N TYR A 105 3.41 -20.46 4.05
CA TYR A 105 3.73 -20.97 2.72
C TYR A 105 3.85 -22.51 2.73
N VAL A 106 4.57 -23.06 3.72
CA VAL A 106 4.73 -24.51 3.89
C VAL A 106 3.41 -25.18 4.28
N ALA A 107 2.64 -24.58 5.20
CA ALA A 107 1.35 -25.10 5.63
C ALA A 107 0.32 -25.16 4.49
N LEU A 108 0.38 -24.22 3.55
CA LEU A 108 -0.54 -24.09 2.43
C LEU A 108 0.00 -24.66 1.10
N HIS A 109 0.96 -25.59 1.15
CA HIS A 109 1.57 -26.19 -0.04
C HIS A 109 0.54 -26.77 -1.05
N GLY A 110 -0.64 -27.17 -0.59
CA GLY A 110 -1.74 -27.66 -1.43
C GLY A 110 -2.45 -26.60 -2.29
N LEU A 111 -2.19 -25.30 -2.09
CA LEU A 111 -2.84 -24.21 -2.85
C LEU A 111 -2.13 -23.85 -4.16
N GLY A 112 -1.07 -24.56 -4.54
CA GLY A 112 -0.28 -24.27 -5.74
C GLY A 112 0.29 -22.85 -5.71
N LEU A 113 0.17 -22.10 -6.82
CA LEU A 113 0.72 -20.74 -6.91
C LEU A 113 0.12 -19.77 -5.87
N TYR A 114 -1.13 -19.97 -5.44
CA TYR A 114 -1.80 -19.07 -4.49
C TYR A 114 -1.20 -19.12 -3.08
N MET A 115 -0.43 -20.16 -2.73
CA MET A 115 0.27 -20.20 -1.43
C MET A 115 1.24 -19.02 -1.28
N ALA A 116 1.89 -18.60 -2.37
CA ALA A 116 2.80 -17.45 -2.39
C ALA A 116 2.05 -16.14 -2.13
N VAL A 117 0.86 -16.00 -2.72
CA VAL A 117 -0.02 -14.85 -2.51
C VAL A 117 -0.45 -14.77 -1.06
N VAL A 118 -1.00 -15.84 -0.49
CA VAL A 118 -1.44 -15.85 0.91
C VAL A 118 -0.27 -15.57 1.84
N SER A 119 0.89 -16.19 1.59
CA SER A 119 2.11 -15.95 2.35
C SER A 119 2.52 -14.48 2.35
N ILE A 120 2.53 -13.80 1.19
CA ILE A 120 2.95 -12.38 1.13
C ILE A 120 1.97 -11.46 1.86
N TYR A 121 0.66 -11.74 1.83
CA TYR A 121 -0.30 -11.00 2.65
C TYR A 121 0.00 -11.18 4.15
N ILE A 122 0.23 -12.43 4.58
CA ILE A 122 0.54 -12.72 5.98
C ILE A 122 1.84 -12.05 6.42
N ILE A 123 2.90 -12.09 5.61
CA ILE A 123 4.17 -11.39 5.91
C ILE A 123 3.91 -9.92 6.21
N ASN A 124 3.21 -9.23 5.29
CA ASN A 124 3.01 -7.80 5.43
C ASN A 124 2.06 -7.46 6.59
N VAL A 125 0.97 -8.22 6.76
CA VAL A 125 0.01 -7.99 7.85
C VAL A 125 0.65 -8.22 9.21
N ILE A 126 1.37 -9.32 9.41
CA ILE A 126 2.05 -9.60 10.68
C ILE A 126 3.13 -8.56 10.98
N THR A 127 3.89 -8.14 9.96
CA THR A 127 4.89 -7.08 10.12
C THR A 127 4.24 -5.75 10.53
N LEU A 128 3.10 -5.39 9.92
CA LEU A 128 2.35 -4.18 10.30
C LEU A 128 1.75 -4.27 11.69
N ILE A 129 1.22 -5.42 12.11
CA ILE A 129 0.73 -5.64 13.47
C ILE A 129 1.88 -5.49 14.48
N ALA A 130 3.07 -6.03 14.17
CA ALA A 130 4.24 -5.88 15.02
C ALA A 130 4.64 -4.40 15.19
N TYR A 131 4.60 -3.59 14.12
CA TYR A 131 4.81 -2.14 14.23
C TYR A 131 3.68 -1.45 15.02
N TRP A 132 2.42 -1.82 14.77
CA TRP A 132 1.26 -1.18 15.39
C TRP A 132 1.20 -1.39 16.90
N THR A 133 1.42 -2.62 17.38
CA THR A 133 1.41 -2.94 18.82
C THR A 133 2.39 -2.08 19.62
N LEU A 134 3.47 -1.60 19.00
CA LEU A 134 4.49 -0.76 19.62
C LEU A 134 4.16 0.73 19.61
N GLU A 135 3.48 1.22 18.57
CA GLU A 135 3.22 2.66 18.39
C GLU A 135 1.86 3.13 18.94
N ARG A 136 1.02 2.22 19.49
CA ARG A 136 -0.27 2.52 20.16
C ARG A 136 -1.13 3.54 19.41
N TRP A 137 -1.31 3.34 18.11
CA TRP A 137 -2.08 4.26 17.27
C TRP A 137 -3.54 4.34 17.75
N SER A 138 -4.09 5.56 17.76
CA SER A 138 -5.53 5.76 17.93
C SER A 138 -6.27 5.24 16.70
N LEU A 139 -7.00 4.13 16.87
CA LEU A 139 -7.92 3.54 15.89
C LEU A 139 -8.97 4.53 15.36
N ARG A 140 -9.25 5.61 16.09
CA ARG A 140 -10.25 6.63 15.75
C ARG A 140 -9.76 7.73 14.80
N SER A 141 -8.51 7.66 14.36
CA SER A 141 -7.94 8.59 13.39
C SER A 141 -8.63 8.46 12.02
N LYS A 142 -9.06 9.59 11.43
CA LYS A 142 -9.61 9.64 10.05
C LYS A 142 -8.69 8.99 9.03
N ALA A 143 -7.38 9.01 9.28
CA ALA A 143 -6.41 8.37 8.41
C ALA A 143 -6.40 6.84 8.52
N VAL A 144 -6.68 6.27 9.71
CA VAL A 144 -6.80 4.81 9.88
C VAL A 144 -8.02 4.30 9.13
N LEU A 145 -9.13 5.05 9.16
CA LEU A 145 -10.31 4.76 8.35
C LEU A 145 -10.03 4.85 6.84
N ALA A 146 -9.27 5.86 6.40
CA ALA A 146 -8.88 6.01 5.00
C ALA A 146 -7.98 4.85 4.52
N VAL A 147 -7.01 4.43 5.33
CA VAL A 147 -6.14 3.27 5.04
C VAL A 147 -6.93 1.97 5.04
N GLY A 148 -7.81 1.76 6.03
CA GLY A 148 -8.66 0.57 6.11
C GLY A 148 -9.62 0.46 4.92
N LEU A 149 -10.22 1.58 4.51
CA LEU A 149 -11.13 1.63 3.38
C LEU A 149 -10.38 1.47 2.04
N ALA A 150 -9.21 2.09 1.88
CA ALA A 150 -8.37 1.89 0.70
C ALA A 150 -7.87 0.43 0.59
N LEU A 151 -7.53 -0.19 1.72
CA LEU A 151 -7.18 -1.61 1.78
C LEU A 151 -8.39 -2.47 1.38
N ALA A 152 -9.56 -2.22 1.94
CA ALA A 152 -10.78 -2.97 1.62
C ALA A 152 -11.15 -2.85 0.14
N LEU A 153 -11.04 -1.66 -0.45
CA LEU A 153 -11.31 -1.45 -1.88
C LEU A 153 -10.26 -2.13 -2.77
N THR A 154 -8.99 -2.14 -2.37
CA THR A 154 -7.94 -2.91 -3.06
C THR A 154 -8.19 -4.41 -2.92
N LEU A 155 -8.59 -4.89 -1.75
CA LEU A 155 -8.98 -6.28 -1.51
C LEU A 155 -10.34 -6.67 -2.09
N ALA A 156 -11.15 -5.74 -2.58
CA ALA A 156 -12.35 -6.08 -3.34
C ALA A 156 -12.12 -5.94 -4.85
N SER A 157 -11.01 -5.33 -5.26
CA SER A 157 -10.60 -5.26 -6.67
C SER A 157 -10.13 -6.61 -7.23
N TRP A 158 -9.61 -7.54 -6.42
CA TRP A 158 -9.09 -8.83 -6.92
C TRP A 158 -10.15 -9.94 -7.08
N SER A 159 -11.35 -9.80 -6.51
CA SER A 159 -12.37 -10.88 -6.51
C SER A 159 -13.21 -10.97 -7.78
N LEU A 160 -13.14 -9.98 -8.67
CA LEU A 160 -13.99 -9.87 -9.86
C LEU A 160 -13.54 -10.62 -11.13
N PRO A 161 -12.25 -10.97 -11.35
CA PRO A 161 -11.87 -11.71 -12.55
C PRO A 161 -12.16 -13.22 -12.48
N ILE A 162 -12.65 -13.76 -11.35
CA ILE A 162 -12.74 -15.21 -11.11
C ILE A 162 -13.98 -15.86 -11.75
N GLY A 163 -14.97 -15.09 -12.21
CA GLY A 163 -16.17 -15.69 -12.83
C GLY A 163 -17.07 -14.78 -13.65
N ASP A 164 -16.79 -13.48 -13.75
CA ASP A 164 -17.68 -12.57 -14.47
C ASP A 164 -17.38 -12.50 -15.97
N ALA A 165 -18.45 -12.39 -16.76
CA ALA A 165 -18.39 -12.18 -18.19
C ALA A 165 -17.48 -10.97 -18.53
N PRO A 166 -16.74 -11.01 -19.66
CA PRO A 166 -15.78 -9.98 -20.08
C PRO A 166 -16.36 -8.56 -20.33
N ILE A 167 -17.59 -8.29 -19.91
CA ILE A 167 -18.32 -7.04 -20.12
C ILE A 167 -18.31 -6.16 -18.85
N THR A 168 -18.28 -6.73 -17.64
CA THR A 168 -18.36 -5.96 -16.37
C THR A 168 -16.99 -5.64 -15.76
N TRP A 169 -15.92 -6.28 -16.24
CA TRP A 169 -14.59 -6.19 -15.63
C TRP A 169 -14.00 -4.77 -15.50
N PRO A 170 -14.14 -3.83 -16.46
CA PRO A 170 -13.55 -2.51 -16.27
C PRO A 170 -14.45 -1.66 -15.37
N THR A 171 -15.77 -1.86 -15.43
CA THR A 171 -16.76 -1.06 -14.71
C THR A 171 -16.54 -1.12 -13.21
N VAL A 172 -16.37 -2.32 -12.65
CA VAL A 172 -16.21 -2.45 -11.19
C VAL A 172 -14.85 -1.89 -10.74
N GLN A 173 -13.79 -2.09 -11.52
CA GLN A 173 -12.49 -1.48 -11.22
C GLN A 173 -12.53 0.04 -11.27
N LEU A 174 -13.22 0.62 -12.25
CA LEU A 174 -13.43 2.06 -12.34
C LEU A 174 -14.21 2.58 -11.13
N ILE A 175 -15.25 1.86 -10.68
CA ILE A 175 -15.99 2.21 -9.45
C ILE A 175 -15.05 2.22 -8.25
N MET A 176 -14.18 1.22 -8.10
CA MET A 176 -13.22 1.14 -6.99
C MET A 176 -12.19 2.27 -7.03
N ILE A 177 -11.67 2.60 -8.22
CA ILE A 177 -10.73 3.71 -8.41
C ILE A 177 -11.41 5.04 -8.08
N ILE A 178 -12.63 5.26 -8.56
CA ILE A 178 -13.42 6.47 -8.27
C ILE A 178 -13.67 6.57 -6.77
N ALA A 179 -14.12 5.50 -6.12
CA ALA A 179 -14.35 5.46 -4.68
C ALA A 179 -13.07 5.78 -3.90
N THR A 180 -11.96 5.12 -4.23
CA THR A 180 -10.66 5.35 -3.57
C THR A 180 -10.18 6.79 -3.76
N THR A 181 -10.36 7.35 -4.96
CA THR A 181 -10.01 8.75 -5.27
C THR A 181 -10.91 9.73 -4.53
N ALA A 182 -12.21 9.47 -4.44
CA ALA A 182 -13.16 10.29 -3.69
C ALA A 182 -12.83 10.28 -2.19
N ILE A 183 -12.47 9.12 -1.64
CA ILE A 183 -12.01 9.00 -0.25
C ILE A 183 -10.73 9.81 -0.05
N ALA A 184 -9.74 9.70 -0.94
CA ALA A 184 -8.53 10.50 -0.87
C ALA A 184 -8.84 12.00 -0.94
N TYR A 185 -9.78 12.40 -1.78
CA TYR A 185 -10.22 13.79 -1.89
C TYR A 185 -10.89 14.30 -0.61
N MET A 186 -11.75 13.50 0.01
CA MET A 186 -12.46 13.86 1.25
C MET A 186 -11.54 13.86 2.47
N THR A 187 -10.60 12.90 2.54
CA THR A 187 -9.71 12.72 3.70
C THR A 187 -8.46 13.59 3.63
N LYS A 188 -8.12 14.08 2.42
CA LYS A 188 -6.97 14.96 2.15
C LYS A 188 -5.67 14.43 2.76
N PRO A 189 -5.25 13.21 2.42
CA PRO A 189 -4.16 12.52 3.10
C PRO A 189 -2.80 13.19 2.90
N LEU A 190 -2.64 14.04 1.88
CA LEU A 190 -1.35 14.66 1.55
C LEU A 190 -1.07 15.86 2.47
N PRO A 191 0.10 15.94 3.12
CA PRO A 191 0.52 17.18 3.79
C PRO A 191 0.85 18.27 2.76
N THR A 192 0.60 19.54 3.09
CA THR A 192 0.98 20.68 2.22
C THR A 192 2.47 20.73 1.90
N THR A 193 3.31 20.21 2.80
CA THR A 193 4.77 20.15 2.63
C THR A 193 5.19 19.35 1.39
N ILE A 194 4.39 18.37 0.97
CA ILE A 194 4.62 17.61 -0.26
C ILE A 194 4.60 18.54 -1.49
N LEU A 195 3.74 19.57 -1.52
CA LEU A 195 3.67 20.52 -2.66
C LEU A 195 4.97 21.31 -2.87
N ASN A 196 5.86 21.38 -1.88
CA ASN A 196 7.17 22.02 -2.02
C ASN A 196 8.21 21.12 -2.70
N GLN A 197 7.92 19.83 -2.83
CA GLN A 197 8.84 18.82 -3.38
C GLN A 197 8.51 18.44 -4.82
N ILE A 198 7.45 19.01 -5.40
CA ILE A 198 6.91 18.64 -6.72
C ILE A 198 7.09 19.80 -7.70
N PRO A 199 7.39 19.51 -8.99
CA PRO A 199 7.37 20.53 -10.04
C PRO A 199 6.09 21.38 -10.03
N LYS A 200 6.25 22.69 -10.27
CA LYS A 200 5.14 23.67 -10.37
C LYS A 200 3.93 23.19 -11.20
N PRO A 201 4.06 22.55 -12.38
CA PRO A 201 2.91 22.13 -13.18
C PRO A 201 2.05 21.02 -12.53
N LEU A 202 2.62 20.23 -11.62
CA LEU A 202 1.91 19.13 -10.95
C LEU A 202 1.21 19.58 -9.66
N LYS A 203 1.55 20.75 -9.11
CA LYS A 203 0.96 21.27 -7.87
C LYS A 203 -0.57 21.43 -7.94
N PRO A 204 -1.18 21.93 -9.04
CA PRO A 204 -2.64 22.07 -9.14
C PRO A 204 -3.37 20.73 -9.05
N LEU A 205 -2.76 19.65 -9.55
CA LEU A 205 -3.36 18.31 -9.55
C LEU A 205 -3.42 17.71 -8.14
N LEU A 206 -2.42 17.98 -7.31
CA LEU A 206 -2.31 17.40 -5.97
C LEU A 206 -2.89 18.29 -4.87
N LYS A 207 -3.03 19.60 -5.12
CA LYS A 207 -3.61 20.58 -4.18
C LYS A 207 -4.98 20.16 -3.61
N PRO A 208 -5.93 19.57 -4.37
CA PRO A 208 -7.23 19.19 -3.82
C PRO A 208 -7.16 18.06 -2.78
N PHE A 209 -6.10 17.25 -2.82
CA PHE A 209 -5.86 16.13 -1.92
C PHE A 209 -5.00 16.52 -0.71
N THR A 210 -4.65 17.81 -0.56
CA THR A 210 -3.81 18.29 0.54
C THR A 210 -4.63 18.85 1.70
N THR A 211 -4.23 18.53 2.93
CA THR A 211 -4.78 19.16 4.15
C THR A 211 -4.44 20.64 4.15
N SER A 212 -5.40 21.52 4.42
CA SER A 212 -5.09 22.95 4.61
C SER A 212 -4.26 23.11 5.87
N SER A 213 -3.15 23.85 5.79
CA SER A 213 -2.32 24.19 6.96
C SER A 213 -3.20 24.73 8.10
N GLN A 214 -3.24 24.02 9.22
CA GLN A 214 -3.50 24.61 10.52
C GLN A 214 -2.15 24.96 11.15
#